data_AF-A0A2Z4BVF6-F1
#
_entry.id   AF-A0A2Z4BVF6-F1
#
_cell.length_a   1.000
_cell.length_b   1.000
_cell.length_c   1.000
_cell.angle_alpha   90.00
_cell.angle_beta   90.00
_cell.angle_gamma   90.00
#
_symmetry.space_group_name_H-M   'P 1'
#
loop_
_entity.id
_entity.type
_entity.pdbx_description
1 polymer ?
#
loop_
_entity_poly.entity_id
_entity_poly.type
_entity_poly.pdbx_seq_one_letter_code
_entity_poly.pdbx_strand_id
1 'polypeptide(L)'
;MIVLLMVISSGARYLGIVSYLALSILIVINVFKNSHKNKRYVIIFALLTIFLANSFYTLYLGDNIDPVVGNFLLQILFLLTLDYKKEQPRLVLEAMKWQILLSILLGLVGYIGINNSMLIDAGSAKGFSGFYALAGIFATPQLLASVCIAFLLFQPVFGGNISRNDIYNNICKYTALGVMLLSLNRVNILFYMLWKIVTLLKRKFGGMLILFCMAFFGVILCSITISYLSLDGTLLQTVQSRLALILGVISTIDFNDVWQLLFGVFNSIHFYLPEYFVDINYIENGFLFIFKYFGVLGLITYVAFTSLLAIALFREGYKLLALYAIFYLIVVQNFTNEFVSFIFPQIIYLLMYCAYVKNRDVIVLNKG
;
A
#
# COMPACT_ATOMS: atom_id res chain seq x y z
N MET A 1 -9.09 11.98 18.75
CA MET A 1 -10.16 11.76 17.74
C MET A 1 -9.61 11.36 16.37
N ILE A 2 -8.83 12.20 15.67
CA ILE A 2 -8.31 11.90 14.31
C ILE A 2 -7.52 10.59 14.26
N VAL A 3 -6.56 10.39 15.18
CA VAL A 3 -5.76 9.15 15.27
C VAL A 3 -6.65 7.92 15.45
N LEU A 4 -7.64 8.00 16.33
CA LEU A 4 -8.59 6.89 16.57
C LEU A 4 -9.38 6.56 15.31
N LEU A 5 -9.93 7.56 14.62
CA LEU A 5 -10.63 7.34 13.36
C LEU A 5 -9.73 6.70 12.30
N MET A 6 -8.44 7.08 12.25
CA MET A 6 -7.48 6.46 11.33
C MET A 6 -7.20 4.99 11.66
N VAL A 7 -7.14 4.63 12.95
CA VAL A 7 -6.99 3.24 13.41
C VAL A 7 -8.25 2.42 13.08
N ILE A 8 -9.44 2.97 13.32
CA ILE A 8 -10.71 2.31 12.98
C ILE A 8 -10.82 2.10 11.46
N SER A 9 -10.45 3.11 10.67
CA SER A 9 -10.51 3.06 9.20
C SER A 9 -9.55 2.03 8.58
N SER A 10 -8.52 1.59 9.31
CA SER A 10 -7.62 0.52 8.85
C SER A 10 -8.12 -0.91 9.11
N GLY A 11 -9.21 -1.06 9.88
CA GLY A 11 -9.74 -2.35 10.32
C GLY A 11 -10.87 -2.91 9.44
N ALA A 12 -10.95 -2.55 8.15
CA ALA A 12 -12.10 -2.85 7.28
C ALA A 12 -12.51 -4.32 7.24
N ARG A 13 -11.56 -5.27 7.35
CA ARG A 13 -11.85 -6.71 7.39
C ARG A 13 -12.75 -7.10 8.58
N TYR A 14 -12.54 -6.49 9.73
CA TYR A 14 -13.22 -6.86 10.98
C TYR A 14 -14.38 -5.91 11.31
N LEU A 15 -14.26 -4.65 10.92
CA LEU A 15 -15.21 -3.60 11.25
C LEU A 15 -16.20 -3.30 10.11
N GLY A 16 -15.95 -3.80 8.91
CA GLY A 16 -16.81 -3.65 7.74
C GLY A 16 -17.21 -2.20 7.51
N ILE A 17 -18.52 -1.95 7.49
CA ILE A 17 -19.14 -0.63 7.27
C ILE A 17 -18.62 0.43 8.26
N VAL A 18 -18.33 0.07 9.51
CA VAL A 18 -17.84 1.03 10.51
C VAL A 18 -16.49 1.64 10.10
N SER A 19 -15.63 0.84 9.46
CA SER A 19 -14.34 1.32 8.93
C SER A 19 -14.54 2.35 7.81
N TYR A 20 -15.49 2.11 6.91
CA TYR A 20 -15.80 3.04 5.82
C TYR A 20 -16.48 4.32 6.32
N LEU A 21 -17.34 4.23 7.32
CA LEU A 21 -17.94 5.39 7.98
C LEU A 21 -16.87 6.25 8.67
N ALA A 22 -15.92 5.63 9.38
CA ALA A 22 -14.82 6.36 10.01
C ALA A 22 -13.96 7.11 8.98
N LEU A 23 -13.69 6.49 7.82
CA LEU A 23 -12.97 7.13 6.72
C LEU A 23 -13.76 8.31 6.14
N SER A 24 -15.05 8.14 5.90
CA SER A 24 -15.93 9.22 5.42
C SER A 24 -15.98 10.39 6.39
N ILE A 25 -16.07 10.13 7.70
CA ILE A 25 -16.03 11.16 8.74
C ILE A 25 -14.68 11.91 8.70
N LEU A 26 -13.55 11.20 8.53
CA LEU A 26 -12.24 11.82 8.38
C LEU A 26 -12.17 12.77 7.17
N ILE A 27 -12.71 12.35 6.02
CA ILE A 27 -12.77 13.16 4.81
C ILE A 27 -13.58 14.43 5.06
N VAL A 28 -14.76 14.30 5.68
CA VAL A 28 -15.62 15.44 6.01
C VAL A 28 -14.91 16.42 6.96
N ILE A 29 -14.31 15.92 8.03
CA ILE A 29 -13.51 16.75 8.96
C ILE A 29 -12.40 17.49 8.21
N ASN A 30 -11.69 16.79 7.32
CA ASN A 30 -10.61 17.37 6.55
C ASN A 30 -11.10 18.49 5.61
N VAL A 31 -12.21 18.29 4.92
CA VAL A 31 -12.82 19.31 4.03
C VAL A 31 -13.19 20.57 4.79
N PHE A 32 -13.79 20.45 5.98
CA PHE A 32 -14.22 21.61 6.77
C PHE A 32 -13.08 22.29 7.52
N LYS A 33 -12.10 21.52 8.00
CA LYS A 33 -11.00 22.05 8.81
C LYS A 33 -9.91 22.72 7.96
N ASN A 34 -9.74 22.30 6.71
CA ASN A 34 -8.62 22.71 5.88
C ASN A 34 -9.07 23.67 4.78
N SER A 35 -8.46 24.85 4.71
CA SER A 35 -8.66 25.75 3.56
C SER A 35 -7.90 25.19 2.34
N HIS A 36 -8.65 24.57 1.43
CA HIS A 36 -8.08 24.04 0.21
C HIS A 36 -8.03 25.11 -0.89
N LYS A 37 -6.99 25.06 -1.73
CA LYS A 37 -6.93 25.90 -2.94
C LYS A 37 -8.01 25.45 -3.92
N ASN A 38 -8.60 26.39 -4.68
CA ASN A 38 -9.59 26.10 -5.73
C ASN A 38 -9.17 24.95 -6.68
N LYS A 39 -7.87 24.87 -7.01
CA LYS A 39 -7.31 23.77 -7.82
C LYS A 39 -7.59 22.37 -7.24
N ARG A 40 -7.59 22.20 -5.92
CA ARG A 40 -7.91 20.91 -5.28
C ARG A 40 -9.39 20.56 -5.41
N TYR A 41 -10.29 21.54 -5.23
CA TYR A 41 -11.72 21.32 -5.43
C TYR A 41 -12.03 20.94 -6.88
N VAL A 42 -11.35 21.55 -7.86
CA VAL A 42 -11.47 21.17 -9.27
C VAL A 42 -11.02 19.72 -9.50
N ILE A 43 -9.91 19.29 -8.90
CA ILE A 43 -9.44 17.89 -9.01
C ILE A 43 -10.45 16.92 -8.37
N ILE A 44 -10.95 17.23 -7.17
CA ILE A 44 -11.97 16.41 -6.49
C ILE A 44 -13.22 16.32 -7.34
N PHE A 45 -13.70 17.44 -7.89
CA PHE A 45 -14.86 17.48 -8.77
C PHE A 45 -14.65 16.61 -10.02
N ALA A 46 -13.54 16.80 -10.75
CA ALA A 46 -13.23 16.01 -11.93
C ALA A 46 -13.16 14.50 -11.63
N LEU A 47 -12.55 14.13 -10.50
CA LEU A 47 -12.45 12.74 -10.06
C LEU A 47 -13.83 12.14 -9.76
N LEU A 48 -14.69 12.88 -9.06
CA LEU A 48 -16.06 12.45 -8.79
C LEU A 48 -16.89 12.35 -10.07
N THR A 49 -16.73 13.26 -11.02
CA THR A 49 -17.41 13.20 -12.32
C THR A 49 -17.01 11.96 -13.12
N ILE A 50 -15.70 11.66 -13.21
CA ILE A 50 -15.20 10.46 -13.90
C ILE A 50 -15.73 9.19 -13.21
N PHE A 51 -15.69 9.17 -11.88
CA PHE A 51 -16.21 8.05 -11.11
C PHE A 51 -17.70 7.81 -11.39
N LEU A 52 -18.53 8.86 -11.31
CA LEU A 52 -19.96 8.77 -11.59
C LEU A 52 -20.23 8.32 -13.02
N ALA A 53 -19.53 8.87 -14.01
CA ALA A 53 -19.66 8.47 -15.41
C ALA A 53 -19.38 6.98 -15.59
N ASN A 54 -18.30 6.47 -14.98
CA ASN A 54 -17.97 5.05 -15.09
C ASN A 54 -18.90 4.14 -14.28
N SER A 55 -19.43 4.62 -13.15
CA SER A 55 -20.51 3.94 -12.41
C SER A 55 -21.78 3.81 -13.25
N PHE A 56 -22.20 4.89 -13.93
CA PHE A 56 -23.37 4.84 -14.81
C PHE A 56 -23.16 3.90 -15.99
N TYR A 57 -21.97 3.92 -16.60
CA TYR A 57 -21.63 2.99 -17.68
C TYR A 57 -21.67 1.53 -17.19
N THR A 58 -21.11 1.24 -16.02
CA THR A 58 -21.15 -0.12 -15.43
C THR A 58 -22.59 -0.59 -15.18
N LEU A 59 -23.44 0.29 -14.64
CA LEU A 59 -24.87 -0.01 -14.42
C LEU A 59 -25.64 -0.17 -15.74
N TYR A 60 -25.27 0.58 -16.78
CA TYR A 60 -25.85 0.46 -18.12
C TYR A 60 -25.57 -0.91 -18.74
N LEU A 61 -24.40 -1.51 -18.47
CA LEU A 61 -24.08 -2.89 -18.86
C LEU A 61 -24.87 -3.96 -18.09
N GLY A 62 -25.64 -3.57 -17.06
CA GLY A 62 -26.40 -4.49 -16.21
C GLY A 62 -25.59 -5.11 -15.08
N ASP A 63 -24.37 -4.63 -14.83
CA ASP A 63 -23.48 -5.17 -13.82
C ASP A 63 -23.60 -4.46 -12.46
N ASN A 64 -23.28 -5.21 -11.40
CA ASN A 64 -23.14 -4.66 -10.06
C ASN A 64 -21.78 -3.98 -9.89
N ILE A 65 -21.76 -2.81 -9.23
CA ILE A 65 -20.53 -2.09 -8.90
C ILE A 65 -19.79 -2.82 -7.77
N ASP A 66 -18.53 -3.13 -8.02
CA ASP A 66 -17.62 -3.70 -7.06
C ASP A 66 -17.34 -2.71 -5.91
N PRO A 67 -17.61 -3.08 -4.65
CA PRO A 67 -17.40 -2.20 -3.49
C PRO A 67 -15.93 -1.79 -3.31
N VAL A 68 -14.98 -2.54 -3.85
CA VAL A 68 -13.55 -2.22 -3.79
C VAL A 68 -13.24 -0.89 -4.49
N VAL A 69 -13.97 -0.56 -5.55
CA VAL A 69 -13.81 0.69 -6.30
C VAL A 69 -14.28 1.89 -5.47
N GLY A 70 -15.39 1.75 -4.75
CA GLY A 70 -15.88 2.77 -3.82
C GLY A 70 -14.91 3.01 -2.65
N ASN A 71 -14.31 1.94 -2.13
CA ASN A 71 -13.25 2.05 -1.12
C ASN A 71 -12.02 2.79 -1.66
N PHE A 72 -11.55 2.46 -2.87
CA PHE A 72 -10.45 3.17 -3.51
C PHE A 72 -10.76 4.67 -3.68
N LEU A 73 -11.97 5.02 -4.11
CA LEU A 73 -12.43 6.41 -4.19
C LEU A 73 -12.31 7.13 -2.84
N LEU A 74 -12.82 6.54 -1.75
CA LEU A 74 -12.73 7.15 -0.42
C LEU A 74 -11.27 7.39 0.00
N GLN A 75 -10.37 6.45 -0.30
CA GLN A 75 -8.94 6.60 0.01
C GLN A 75 -8.28 7.74 -0.78
N ILE A 76 -8.60 7.90 -2.06
CA ILE A 76 -8.11 9.02 -2.87
C ILE A 76 -8.70 10.35 -2.39
N LEU A 77 -9.99 10.40 -2.06
CA LEU A 77 -10.62 11.59 -1.47
C LEU A 77 -9.96 11.98 -0.15
N PHE A 78 -9.61 11.01 0.69
CA PHE A 78 -8.85 11.27 1.92
C PHE A 78 -7.49 11.90 1.62
N LEU A 79 -6.73 11.38 0.65
CA LEU A 79 -5.46 11.99 0.22
C LEU A 79 -5.62 13.44 -0.26
N LEU A 80 -6.66 13.71 -1.05
CA LEU A 80 -6.91 15.04 -1.63
C LEU A 80 -7.37 16.08 -0.60
N THR A 81 -8.04 15.62 0.47
CA THR A 81 -8.59 16.47 1.54
C THR A 81 -7.63 16.64 2.72
N LEU A 82 -6.57 15.84 2.81
CA LEU A 82 -5.55 16.04 3.83
C LEU A 82 -4.82 17.37 3.65
N ASP A 83 -4.60 18.05 4.79
CA ASP A 83 -3.69 19.18 4.84
C ASP A 83 -2.24 18.68 4.90
N TYR A 84 -1.33 19.47 4.36
CA TYR A 84 0.09 19.21 4.40
C TYR A 84 0.76 20.16 5.40
N LYS A 85 0.16 20.33 6.58
CA LYS A 85 0.76 21.03 7.72
C LYS A 85 1.71 20.11 8.47
N LYS A 86 2.73 20.69 9.13
CA LYS A 86 3.76 19.98 9.92
C LYS A 86 3.22 18.99 10.96
N GLU A 87 2.03 19.21 11.49
CA GLU A 87 1.43 18.36 12.52
C GLU A 87 0.78 17.08 11.96
N GLN A 88 0.32 17.11 10.72
CA GLN A 88 -0.46 16.01 10.13
C GLN A 88 0.37 14.73 9.87
N PRO A 89 1.63 14.78 9.39
CA PRO A 89 2.48 13.60 9.30
C PRO A 89 2.72 12.92 10.65
N ARG A 90 2.76 13.69 11.73
CA ARG A 90 2.92 13.16 13.09
C ARG A 90 1.67 12.40 13.52
N LEU A 91 0.47 12.92 13.22
CA LEU A 91 -0.78 12.22 13.51
C LEU A 91 -0.89 10.90 12.73
N VAL A 92 -0.47 10.87 11.47
CA VAL A 92 -0.43 9.64 10.66
C VAL A 92 0.57 8.64 11.25
N LEU A 93 1.77 9.09 11.63
CA LEU A 93 2.77 8.21 12.26
C LEU A 93 2.29 7.67 13.61
N GLU A 94 1.61 8.49 14.42
CA GLU A 94 0.98 8.06 15.67
C GLU A 94 -0.14 7.04 15.43
N ALA A 95 -0.95 7.21 14.38
CA ALA A 95 -1.94 6.20 13.98
C ALA A 95 -1.28 4.87 13.61
N MET A 96 -0.22 4.89 12.79
CA MET A 96 0.55 3.68 12.45
C MET A 96 1.12 2.98 13.69
N LYS A 97 1.63 3.73 14.67
CA LYS A 97 2.09 3.17 15.95
C LYS A 97 0.97 2.43 16.67
N TRP A 98 -0.20 3.06 16.81
CA TRP A 98 -1.36 2.45 17.47
C TRP A 98 -1.88 1.23 16.71
N GLN A 99 -1.86 1.26 15.38
CA GLN A 99 -2.22 0.10 14.54
C GLN A 99 -1.29 -1.09 14.80
N ILE A 100 0.03 -0.87 14.91
CA ILE A 100 1.01 -1.92 15.24
C ILE A 100 0.76 -2.46 16.65
N LEU A 101 0.61 -1.59 17.65
CA LEU A 101 0.39 -1.99 19.04
C LEU A 101 -0.92 -2.78 19.22
N LEU A 102 -2.01 -2.28 18.62
CA LEU A 102 -3.30 -2.95 18.67
C LEU A 102 -3.26 -4.32 17.97
N SER A 103 -2.49 -4.45 16.89
CA SER A 103 -2.27 -5.72 16.20
C SER A 103 -1.59 -6.76 17.10
N ILE A 104 -0.62 -6.35 17.93
CA ILE A 104 -0.01 -7.24 18.93
C ILE A 104 -1.05 -7.66 19.97
N LEU A 105 -1.76 -6.70 20.55
CA LEU A 105 -2.74 -6.97 21.60
C LEU A 105 -3.83 -7.94 21.12
N LEU A 106 -4.39 -7.70 19.93
CA LEU A 106 -5.38 -8.59 19.34
C LEU A 106 -4.79 -9.94 18.95
N GLY A 107 -3.54 -9.99 18.51
CA GLY A 107 -2.82 -11.24 18.26
C GLY A 107 -2.70 -12.09 19.54
N LEU A 108 -2.34 -11.47 20.67
CA LEU A 108 -2.26 -12.14 21.97
C LEU A 108 -3.62 -12.63 22.44
N VAL A 109 -4.66 -11.80 22.32
CA VAL A 109 -6.04 -12.19 22.66
C VAL A 109 -6.51 -13.35 21.79
N GLY A 110 -6.24 -13.31 20.47
CA GLY A 110 -6.60 -14.40 19.56
C GLY A 110 -5.89 -15.71 19.89
N TYR A 111 -4.61 -15.64 20.23
CA TYR A 111 -3.81 -16.80 20.62
C TYR A 111 -4.31 -17.45 21.92
N ILE A 112 -4.69 -16.64 22.93
CA ILE A 112 -5.16 -17.13 24.23
C ILE A 112 -6.63 -17.58 24.16
N GLY A 113 -7.47 -16.86 23.41
CA GLY A 113 -8.92 -17.00 23.41
C GLY A 113 -9.50 -18.04 22.45
N ILE A 114 -8.67 -18.92 21.86
CA ILE A 114 -9.07 -19.98 20.90
C ILE A 114 -9.63 -19.43 19.56
N ASN A 115 -9.77 -18.11 19.41
CA ASN A 115 -10.20 -17.47 18.17
C ASN A 115 -8.99 -16.94 17.38
N ASN A 116 -8.47 -17.80 16.50
CA ASN A 116 -7.33 -17.48 15.63
C ASN A 116 -7.66 -16.49 14.50
N SER A 117 -8.79 -15.78 14.49
CA SER A 117 -9.16 -14.86 13.40
C SER A 117 -8.15 -13.73 13.11
N MET A 118 -7.26 -13.43 14.05
CA MET A 118 -6.19 -12.41 13.95
C MET A 118 -4.83 -13.02 13.52
N LEU A 119 -4.79 -14.34 13.38
CA LEU A 119 -3.64 -15.18 13.05
C LEU A 119 -3.95 -15.97 11.77
N ILE A 120 -3.04 -15.99 10.81
CA ILE A 120 -3.21 -16.76 9.58
C ILE A 120 -2.28 -17.96 9.63
N ASP A 121 -2.82 -19.17 9.49
CA ASP A 121 -1.99 -20.38 9.38
C ASP A 121 -1.06 -20.27 8.17
N ALA A 122 0.25 -20.34 8.43
CA ALA A 122 1.28 -20.29 7.41
C ALA A 122 1.45 -21.63 6.67
N GLY A 123 0.74 -22.69 7.08
CA GLY A 123 0.73 -23.99 6.42
C GLY A 123 0.27 -23.92 4.97
N SER A 124 -0.91 -23.37 4.73
CA SER A 124 -1.51 -23.27 3.39
C SER A 124 -0.84 -22.23 2.50
N ALA A 125 -0.35 -21.13 3.08
CA ALA A 125 0.19 -20.00 2.31
C ALA A 125 1.73 -20.00 2.17
N LYS A 126 2.47 -20.66 3.06
CA LYS A 126 3.94 -20.55 3.17
C LYS A 126 4.67 -21.87 3.44
N GLY A 127 3.95 -23.00 3.52
CA GLY A 127 4.53 -24.34 3.69
C GLY A 127 5.01 -24.67 5.10
N PHE A 128 4.63 -23.88 6.11
CA PHE A 128 4.99 -24.11 7.52
C PHE A 128 3.75 -24.42 8.34
N SER A 129 3.26 -25.66 8.26
CA SER A 129 2.08 -26.12 9.01
C SER A 129 2.31 -25.98 10.52
N GLY A 130 1.37 -25.34 11.23
CA GLY A 130 1.46 -25.12 12.67
C GLY A 130 2.17 -23.81 13.08
N PHE A 131 2.60 -22.99 12.13
CA PHE A 131 3.13 -21.65 12.40
C PHE A 131 2.10 -20.58 12.02
N TYR A 132 1.73 -19.73 12.99
CA TYR A 132 0.73 -18.68 12.77
C TYR A 132 1.41 -17.34 12.44
N ALA A 133 1.05 -16.75 11.30
CA ALA A 133 1.47 -15.42 10.93
C ALA A 133 0.51 -14.36 11.51
N LEU A 134 1.05 -13.32 12.14
CA LEU A 134 0.23 -12.25 12.70
C LEU A 134 -0.31 -11.33 11.59
N ALA A 135 -1.63 -11.20 11.52
CA ALA A 135 -2.32 -10.19 10.69
C ALA A 135 -2.82 -9.02 11.53
N GLY A 136 -3.23 -9.27 12.78
CA GLY A 136 -3.70 -8.22 13.70
C GLY A 136 -4.98 -7.56 13.19
N ILE A 137 -5.06 -6.23 13.20
CA ILE A 137 -6.24 -5.49 12.68
C ILE A 137 -6.37 -5.55 11.16
N PHE A 138 -5.36 -6.06 10.45
CA PHE A 138 -5.30 -6.00 9.00
C PHE A 138 -5.85 -7.27 8.36
N ALA A 139 -6.21 -7.12 7.08
CA ALA A 139 -6.65 -8.26 6.30
C ALA A 139 -5.54 -9.27 6.03
N THR A 140 -4.28 -8.86 6.03
CA THR A 140 -3.16 -9.74 5.69
C THR A 140 -1.93 -9.42 6.53
N PRO A 141 -1.09 -10.42 6.87
CA PRO A 141 0.22 -10.19 7.47
C PRO A 141 1.10 -9.28 6.63
N GLN A 142 0.88 -9.25 5.31
CA GLN A 142 1.62 -8.40 4.40
C GLN A 142 1.38 -6.92 4.66
N LEU A 143 0.12 -6.51 4.82
CA LEU A 143 -0.26 -5.14 5.17
C LEU A 143 0.38 -4.71 6.51
N LEU A 144 0.32 -5.58 7.52
CA LEU A 144 0.94 -5.31 8.82
C LEU A 144 2.46 -5.06 8.68
N ALA A 145 3.15 -5.88 7.89
CA ALA A 145 4.57 -5.70 7.62
C ALA A 145 4.88 -4.39 6.89
N SER A 146 4.02 -3.97 5.94
CA SER A 146 4.16 -2.71 5.22
C SER A 146 4.02 -1.51 6.16
N VAL A 147 3.09 -1.57 7.12
CA VAL A 147 2.93 -0.56 8.19
C VAL A 147 4.17 -0.50 9.08
N CYS A 148 4.72 -1.67 9.48
CA CYS A 148 5.94 -1.70 10.30
C CYS A 148 7.13 -1.06 9.57
N ILE A 149 7.33 -1.36 8.28
CA ILE A 149 8.42 -0.73 7.50
C ILE A 149 8.20 0.76 7.34
N ALA A 150 6.98 1.19 6.99
CA ALA A 150 6.65 2.60 6.89
C ALA A 150 6.95 3.32 8.21
N PHE A 151 6.47 2.80 9.33
CA PHE A 151 6.73 3.34 10.65
C PHE A 151 8.23 3.46 10.93
N LEU A 152 9.02 2.40 10.70
CA LEU A 152 10.47 2.39 10.91
C LEU A 152 11.23 3.40 10.04
N LEU A 153 10.75 3.66 8.82
CA LEU A 153 11.36 4.62 7.89
C LEU A 153 11.01 6.07 8.25
N PHE A 154 9.76 6.33 8.65
CA PHE A 154 9.25 7.68 8.89
C PHE A 154 9.43 8.15 10.34
N GLN A 155 9.54 7.25 11.31
CA GLN A 155 9.82 7.58 12.71
C GLN A 155 11.05 8.48 12.89
N PRO A 156 12.23 8.20 12.30
CA PRO A 156 13.38 9.11 12.43
C PRO A 156 13.18 10.45 11.71
N VAL A 157 12.27 10.53 10.73
CA VAL A 157 12.02 11.75 9.94
C VAL A 157 11.06 12.71 10.65
N PHE A 158 10.00 12.17 11.28
CA PHE A 158 8.92 12.97 11.87
C PHE A 158 8.82 12.86 13.40
N GLY A 159 9.46 11.87 14.01
CA GLY A 159 9.39 11.59 15.45
C GLY A 159 10.26 12.50 16.31
N GLY A 160 11.07 13.38 15.70
CA GLY A 160 12.12 14.20 16.32
C GLY A 160 11.70 15.26 17.34
N ASN A 161 10.57 15.12 18.05
CA ASN A 161 10.22 15.90 19.23
C ASN A 161 9.18 15.22 20.17
N ILE A 162 8.71 14.00 19.88
CA ILE A 162 7.55 13.40 20.58
C ILE A 162 7.92 12.57 21.82
N SER A 163 9.20 12.26 22.06
CA SER A 163 9.64 11.94 23.41
C SER A 163 11.09 12.37 23.62
N ARG A 164 11.34 13.16 24.66
CA ARG A 164 12.67 13.31 25.27
C ARG A 164 13.19 11.99 25.90
N ASN A 165 12.53 10.88 25.61
CA ASN A 165 12.71 9.60 26.26
C ASN A 165 13.13 8.57 25.21
N ASP A 166 14.43 8.46 24.98
CA ASP A 166 15.05 7.56 23.99
C ASP A 166 14.62 6.10 24.19
N ILE A 167 14.35 5.71 25.44
CA ILE A 167 13.87 4.38 25.82
C ILE A 167 12.55 4.05 25.12
N TYR A 168 11.58 4.97 25.15
CA TYR A 168 10.26 4.74 24.57
C TYR A 168 10.31 4.62 23.04
N ASN A 169 11.12 5.44 22.38
CA ASN A 169 11.32 5.37 20.93
C ASN A 169 11.99 4.05 20.52
N ASN A 170 12.94 3.58 21.32
CA ASN A 170 13.57 2.27 21.12
C ASN A 170 12.58 1.13 21.29
N ILE A 171 11.71 1.16 22.32
CA ILE A 171 10.66 0.15 22.51
C ILE A 171 9.76 0.08 21.27
N CYS A 172 9.25 1.22 20.79
CA CYS A 172 8.36 1.26 19.61
C CYS A 172 9.04 0.74 18.34
N LYS A 173 10.34 1.00 18.19
CA LYS A 173 11.14 0.47 17.07
C LYS A 173 11.29 -1.05 17.16
N TYR A 174 11.63 -1.57 18.34
CA TYR A 174 11.79 -3.02 18.54
C TYR A 174 10.47 -3.77 18.46
N THR A 175 9.36 -3.19 18.91
CA THR A 175 8.03 -3.78 18.72
C THR A 175 7.67 -3.86 17.25
N ALA A 176 7.89 -2.80 16.47
CA ALA A 176 7.66 -2.83 15.02
C ALA A 176 8.51 -3.90 14.31
N LEU A 177 9.77 -4.08 14.72
CA LEU A 177 10.64 -5.14 14.20
C LEU A 177 10.14 -6.54 14.58
N GLY A 178 9.78 -6.76 15.85
CA GLY A 178 9.22 -8.02 16.31
C GLY A 178 7.94 -8.38 15.56
N VAL A 179 7.03 -7.42 15.38
CA VAL A 179 5.79 -7.60 14.61
C VAL A 179 6.06 -7.91 13.14
N MET A 180 7.00 -7.21 12.52
CA MET A 180 7.39 -7.49 11.14
C MET A 180 7.88 -8.94 10.98
N LEU A 181 8.64 -9.47 11.95
CA LEU A 181 9.06 -10.88 11.93
C LEU A 181 7.87 -11.83 12.14
N LEU A 182 6.98 -11.53 13.09
CA LEU A 182 5.77 -12.32 13.35
C LEU A 182 4.77 -12.35 12.18
N SER A 183 4.81 -11.34 11.30
CA SER A 183 4.02 -11.37 10.05
C SER A 183 4.53 -12.40 9.03
N LEU A 184 5.76 -12.87 9.17
CA LEU A 184 6.47 -13.77 8.25
C LEU A 184 6.46 -13.25 6.79
N ASN A 185 6.39 -11.94 6.56
CA ASN A 185 6.43 -11.38 5.21
C ASN A 185 7.88 -11.32 4.69
N ARG A 186 8.28 -12.32 3.90
CA ARG A 186 9.64 -12.46 3.35
C ARG A 186 10.09 -11.26 2.50
N VAL A 187 9.18 -10.68 1.71
CA VAL A 187 9.48 -9.55 0.81
C VAL A 187 9.84 -8.30 1.63
N ASN A 188 9.04 -8.00 2.65
CA ASN A 188 9.26 -6.86 3.53
C ASN A 188 10.47 -7.07 4.46
N ILE A 189 10.67 -8.28 5.00
CA ILE A 189 11.87 -8.62 5.79
C ILE A 189 13.13 -8.47 4.94
N LEU A 190 13.13 -8.99 3.71
CA LEU A 190 14.26 -8.88 2.78
C LEU A 190 14.54 -7.43 2.39
N PHE A 191 13.50 -6.63 2.15
CA PHE A 191 13.64 -5.19 1.94
C PHE A 191 14.31 -4.51 3.14
N TYR A 192 13.88 -4.81 4.38
CA TYR A 192 14.49 -4.23 5.58
C TYR A 192 15.97 -4.63 5.74
N MET A 193 16.32 -5.88 5.46
CA MET A 193 17.72 -6.35 5.49
C MET A 193 18.57 -5.66 4.43
N LEU A 194 18.11 -5.62 3.17
CA LEU A 194 18.77 -4.88 2.10
C LEU A 194 18.91 -3.41 2.44
N TRP A 195 17.86 -2.79 3.01
CA TRP A 195 17.90 -1.41 3.47
C TRP A 195 19.03 -1.19 4.48
N LYS A 196 19.19 -2.06 5.49
CA LYS A 196 20.28 -1.93 6.47
C LYS A 196 21.66 -2.03 5.82
N ILE A 197 21.84 -2.97 4.89
CA ILE A 197 23.08 -3.10 4.12
C ILE A 197 23.34 -1.83 3.31
N VAL A 198 22.33 -1.32 2.59
CA VAL A 198 22.42 -0.08 1.79
C VAL A 198 22.77 1.13 2.67
N THR A 199 22.19 1.26 3.86
CA THR A 199 22.54 2.37 4.78
C THR A 199 23.99 2.34 5.24
N LEU A 200 24.55 1.15 5.44
CA LEU A 200 25.96 0.96 5.80
C LEU A 200 26.88 1.28 4.62
N LEU A 201 26.51 0.85 3.40
CA LEU A 201 27.29 1.02 2.17
C LEU A 201 27.22 2.45 1.59
N LYS A 202 26.12 3.18 1.82
CA LYS A 202 25.92 4.58 1.39
C LYS A 202 27.06 5.51 1.83
N ARG A 203 27.80 5.14 2.88
CA ARG A 203 28.89 5.95 3.45
C ARG A 203 30.18 5.92 2.61
N LYS A 204 30.32 5.00 1.63
CA LYS A 204 31.60 4.82 0.90
C LYS A 204 31.60 5.12 -0.60
N PHE A 205 30.49 5.07 -1.34
CA PHE A 205 30.49 5.43 -2.77
C PHE A 205 29.08 5.81 -3.25
N GLY A 206 28.97 6.41 -4.45
CA GLY A 206 27.72 6.65 -5.21
C GLY A 206 26.89 5.39 -5.54
N GLY A 207 27.05 4.31 -4.77
CA GLY A 207 26.52 2.98 -4.96
C GLY A 207 25.02 2.81 -4.81
N MET A 208 24.22 3.89 -4.69
CA MET A 208 22.75 3.75 -4.69
C MET A 208 22.19 3.36 -6.04
N LEU A 209 22.79 3.84 -7.13
CA LEU A 209 22.35 3.48 -8.49
C LEU A 209 22.78 2.05 -8.81
N ILE A 210 23.99 1.66 -8.41
CA ILE A 210 24.52 0.29 -8.53
C ILE A 210 23.73 -0.69 -7.65
N LEU A 211 23.32 -0.32 -6.43
CA LEU A 211 22.51 -1.17 -5.54
C LEU A 211 21.04 -1.25 -5.96
N PHE A 212 20.45 -0.17 -6.48
CA PHE A 212 19.12 -0.22 -7.09
C PHE A 212 19.16 -1.09 -8.35
N CYS A 213 20.17 -0.91 -9.20
CA CYS A 213 20.40 -1.80 -10.32
C CYS A 213 20.66 -3.23 -9.85
N MET A 214 21.37 -3.51 -8.74
CA MET A 214 21.57 -4.88 -8.24
C MET A 214 20.31 -5.49 -7.61
N ALA A 215 19.45 -4.72 -6.95
CA ALA A 215 18.18 -5.23 -6.43
C ALA A 215 17.17 -5.47 -7.57
N PHE A 216 17.11 -4.54 -8.53
CA PHE A 216 16.27 -4.65 -9.72
C PHE A 216 16.79 -5.74 -10.68
N PHE A 217 18.10 -5.77 -10.97
CA PHE A 217 18.76 -6.88 -11.67
C PHE A 217 18.70 -8.17 -10.85
N GLY A 218 18.68 -8.15 -9.53
CA GLY A 218 18.56 -9.37 -8.72
C GLY A 218 17.17 -9.98 -8.87
N VAL A 219 16.13 -9.15 -8.90
CA VAL A 219 14.76 -9.58 -9.19
C VAL A 219 14.62 -10.02 -10.66
N ILE A 220 15.20 -9.28 -11.61
CA ILE A 220 15.20 -9.61 -13.03
C ILE A 220 16.04 -10.87 -13.32
N LEU A 221 17.25 -11.00 -12.77
CA LEU A 221 18.06 -12.22 -12.85
C LEU A 221 17.30 -13.36 -12.23
N CYS A 222 16.78 -13.26 -11.00
CA CYS A 222 15.94 -14.34 -10.45
C CYS A 222 14.83 -14.73 -11.43
N SER A 223 14.11 -13.77 -12.02
CA SER A 223 13.06 -14.08 -13.00
C SER A 223 13.59 -14.72 -14.30
N ILE A 224 14.76 -14.33 -14.77
CA ILE A 224 15.42 -14.85 -15.98
C ILE A 224 16.07 -16.21 -15.71
N THR A 225 16.83 -16.39 -14.63
CA THR A 225 17.41 -17.68 -14.22
C THR A 225 16.33 -18.72 -13.97
N ILE A 226 15.16 -18.31 -13.43
CA ILE A 226 13.96 -19.16 -13.32
C ILE A 226 13.38 -19.52 -14.70
N SER A 227 13.54 -18.67 -15.72
CA SER A 227 13.07 -18.93 -17.09
C SER A 227 14.02 -19.83 -17.91
N TYR A 228 15.28 -19.99 -17.49
CA TYR A 228 16.31 -20.77 -18.21
C TYR A 228 16.76 -22.06 -17.50
N LEU A 229 16.27 -22.34 -16.28
CA LEU A 229 16.43 -23.63 -15.62
C LEU A 229 15.45 -24.64 -16.28
N SER A 230 15.99 -25.74 -16.81
CA SER A 230 15.20 -26.80 -17.47
C SER A 230 14.02 -27.23 -16.59
N LEU A 231 12.82 -27.10 -17.17
CA LEU A 231 11.51 -27.08 -16.52
C LEU A 231 10.96 -28.44 -16.08
N ASP A 232 11.79 -29.47 -15.97
CA ASP A 232 11.32 -30.85 -15.76
C ASP A 232 11.36 -31.35 -14.31
N GLY A 233 11.64 -30.50 -13.31
CA GLY A 233 11.73 -31.01 -11.94
C GLY A 233 11.75 -30.03 -10.77
N THR A 234 11.55 -28.72 -10.98
CA THR A 234 11.50 -27.76 -9.87
C THR A 234 10.16 -27.05 -9.82
N LEU A 235 9.58 -26.96 -8.61
CA LEU A 235 8.27 -26.39 -8.27
C LEU A 235 8.05 -24.97 -8.87
N LEU A 236 7.60 -24.90 -10.12
CA LEU A 236 7.14 -23.67 -10.79
C LEU A 236 5.71 -23.28 -10.42
N GLN A 237 5.06 -24.02 -9.52
CA GLN A 237 3.66 -23.81 -9.10
C GLN A 237 3.37 -22.38 -8.66
N THR A 238 4.33 -21.68 -8.03
CA THR A 238 4.12 -20.29 -7.59
C THR A 238 4.07 -19.31 -8.78
N VAL A 239 4.90 -19.52 -9.80
CA VAL A 239 4.93 -18.65 -11.00
C VAL A 239 3.74 -18.96 -11.90
N GLN A 240 3.45 -20.25 -12.10
CA GLN A 240 2.29 -20.72 -12.86
C GLN A 240 0.98 -20.22 -12.23
N SER A 241 0.82 -20.34 -10.90
CA SER A 241 -0.34 -19.79 -10.18
C SER A 241 -0.53 -18.29 -10.43
N ARG A 242 0.56 -17.51 -10.42
CA ARG A 242 0.51 -16.06 -10.65
C ARG A 242 0.17 -15.72 -12.10
N LEU A 243 0.73 -16.44 -13.07
CA LEU A 243 0.38 -16.28 -14.48
C LEU A 243 -1.08 -16.67 -14.73
N ALA A 244 -1.56 -17.75 -14.13
CA ALA A 244 -2.96 -18.17 -14.23
C ALA A 244 -3.92 -17.13 -13.66
N LEU A 245 -3.59 -16.52 -12.50
CA LEU A 245 -4.35 -15.41 -11.93
C LEU A 245 -4.35 -14.17 -12.85
N ILE A 246 -3.22 -13.84 -13.46
CA ILE A 246 -3.11 -12.72 -14.42
C ILE A 246 -3.99 -12.98 -15.64
N LEU A 247 -3.89 -14.16 -16.25
CA LEU A 247 -4.67 -14.54 -17.43
C LEU A 247 -6.17 -14.61 -17.12
N GLY A 248 -6.53 -15.11 -15.94
CA GLY A 248 -7.90 -15.13 -15.45
C GLY A 248 -8.50 -13.73 -15.40
N VAL A 249 -7.79 -12.76 -14.80
CA VAL A 249 -8.23 -11.35 -14.80
C VAL A 249 -8.33 -10.78 -16.21
N ILE A 250 -7.32 -11.01 -17.08
CA ILE A 250 -7.34 -10.54 -18.47
C ILE A 250 -8.56 -11.08 -19.23
N SER A 251 -8.97 -12.31 -18.97
CA SER A 251 -10.14 -12.91 -19.63
C SER A 251 -11.48 -12.24 -19.28
N THR A 252 -11.52 -11.49 -18.18
CA THR A 252 -12.70 -10.71 -17.75
C THR A 252 -12.76 -9.31 -18.37
N ILE A 253 -11.75 -8.91 -19.15
CA ILE A 253 -11.67 -7.58 -19.77
C ILE A 253 -12.09 -7.70 -21.24
N ASP A 254 -13.07 -6.90 -21.66
CA ASP A 254 -13.43 -6.79 -23.07
C ASP A 254 -12.49 -5.81 -23.79
N PHE A 255 -11.58 -6.36 -24.59
CA PHE A 255 -10.64 -5.58 -25.39
C PHE A 255 -11.28 -4.95 -26.64
N ASN A 256 -12.54 -5.24 -26.95
CA ASN A 256 -13.24 -4.62 -28.07
C ASN A 256 -13.94 -3.31 -27.68
N ASP A 257 -14.18 -3.09 -26.39
CA ASP A 257 -14.84 -1.89 -25.90
C ASP A 257 -13.81 -0.80 -25.55
N VAL A 258 -13.80 0.26 -26.36
CA VAL A 258 -12.89 1.41 -26.19
C VAL A 258 -13.12 2.13 -24.85
N TRP A 259 -14.35 2.20 -24.36
CA TRP A 259 -14.64 2.81 -23.06
C TRP A 259 -13.99 2.00 -21.93
N GLN A 260 -14.17 0.67 -21.96
CA GLN A 260 -13.56 -0.22 -20.97
C GLN A 260 -12.04 -0.16 -21.01
N LEU A 261 -11.44 -0.09 -22.21
CA LEU A 261 -9.98 0.04 -22.34
C LEU A 261 -9.46 1.36 -21.77
N LEU A 262 -10.15 2.48 -22.02
CA LEU A 262 -9.68 3.79 -21.60
C LEU A 262 -9.92 4.06 -20.11
N PHE A 263 -11.11 3.71 -19.62
CA PHE A 263 -11.60 4.09 -18.28
C PHE A 263 -11.82 2.90 -17.33
N GLY A 264 -11.68 1.67 -17.82
CA GLY A 264 -11.96 0.46 -17.04
C GLY A 264 -13.46 0.26 -16.83
N VAL A 265 -13.81 -0.80 -16.09
CA VAL A 265 -15.19 -1.09 -15.69
C VAL A 265 -15.22 -1.34 -14.20
N PHE A 266 -16.29 -0.91 -13.52
CA PHE A 266 -16.41 -1.09 -12.07
C PHE A 266 -17.10 -2.38 -11.64
N ASN A 267 -17.33 -3.33 -12.55
CA ASN A 267 -17.96 -4.61 -12.22
C ASN A 267 -17.03 -5.55 -11.44
N SER A 268 -17.62 -6.44 -10.65
CA SER A 268 -16.88 -7.48 -9.93
C SER A 268 -16.24 -8.46 -10.91
N ILE A 269 -15.07 -8.98 -10.56
CA ILE A 269 -14.46 -10.08 -11.32
C ILE A 269 -14.89 -11.44 -10.75
N HIS A 270 -15.06 -12.41 -11.64
CA HIS A 270 -15.26 -13.81 -11.28
C HIS A 270 -14.67 -14.69 -12.37
N PHE A 271 -13.70 -15.54 -12.04
CA PHE A 271 -13.17 -16.53 -12.97
C PHE A 271 -12.75 -17.80 -12.23
N TYR A 272 -12.92 -18.93 -12.90
CA TYR A 272 -12.53 -20.24 -12.39
C TYR A 272 -11.08 -20.54 -12.79
N LEU A 273 -10.28 -21.06 -11.85
CA LEU A 273 -8.95 -21.60 -12.12
C LEU A 273 -9.00 -23.13 -12.17
N PRO A 274 -9.00 -23.75 -13.37
CA PRO A 274 -9.11 -25.20 -13.51
C PRO A 274 -7.96 -25.96 -12.85
N GLU A 275 -6.76 -25.38 -12.86
CA GLU A 275 -5.54 -25.98 -12.30
C GLU A 275 -5.62 -26.18 -10.77
N TYR A 276 -6.45 -25.37 -10.09
CA TYR A 276 -6.58 -25.37 -8.64
C TYR A 276 -7.98 -25.73 -8.15
N PHE A 277 -8.94 -25.92 -9.06
CA PHE A 277 -10.34 -26.17 -8.75
C PHE A 277 -10.97 -25.12 -7.82
N VAL A 278 -10.66 -23.83 -8.03
CA VAL A 278 -11.10 -22.72 -7.18
C VAL A 278 -11.65 -21.57 -8.03
N ASP A 279 -12.75 -20.98 -7.58
CA ASP A 279 -13.27 -19.71 -8.09
C ASP A 279 -12.56 -18.51 -7.44
N ILE A 280 -12.13 -17.56 -8.27
CA ILE A 280 -11.43 -16.35 -7.85
C ILE A 280 -12.29 -15.14 -8.15
N ASN A 281 -12.49 -14.31 -7.13
CA ASN A 281 -13.29 -13.09 -7.18
C ASN A 281 -12.50 -11.83 -6.75
N TYR A 282 -11.17 -11.87 -6.82
CA TYR A 282 -10.31 -10.79 -6.37
C TYR A 282 -9.04 -10.65 -7.23
N ILE A 283 -8.50 -9.43 -7.33
CA ILE A 283 -7.32 -9.12 -8.14
C ILE A 283 -6.12 -8.89 -7.21
N GLU A 284 -5.12 -9.76 -7.30
CA GLU A 284 -3.88 -9.66 -6.49
C GLU A 284 -2.86 -8.69 -7.08
N ASN A 285 -2.84 -8.54 -8.40
CA ASN A 285 -1.87 -7.72 -9.10
C ASN A 285 -2.34 -6.26 -9.19
N GLY A 286 -1.63 -5.35 -8.54
CA GLY A 286 -1.96 -3.93 -8.51
C GLY A 286 -2.06 -3.26 -9.89
N PHE A 287 -1.23 -3.62 -10.87
CA PHE A 287 -1.32 -3.03 -12.21
C PHE A 287 -2.56 -3.51 -12.95
N LEU A 288 -2.85 -4.81 -12.89
CA LEU A 288 -4.09 -5.36 -13.45
C LEU A 288 -5.32 -4.82 -12.73
N PHE A 289 -5.26 -4.61 -11.42
CA PHE A 289 -6.33 -3.97 -10.68
C PHE A 289 -6.61 -2.57 -11.22
N ILE A 290 -5.57 -1.75 -11.36
CA ILE A 290 -5.71 -0.39 -11.89
C ILE A 290 -6.20 -0.42 -13.34
N PHE A 291 -5.65 -1.31 -14.17
CA PHE A 291 -6.05 -1.42 -15.56
C PHE A 291 -7.49 -1.89 -15.72
N LYS A 292 -7.91 -2.91 -14.96
CA LYS A 292 -9.29 -3.41 -14.97
C LYS A 292 -10.25 -2.29 -14.57
N TYR A 293 -10.06 -1.68 -13.40
CA TYR A 293 -11.06 -0.76 -12.85
C TYR A 293 -10.96 0.66 -13.44
N PHE A 294 -9.77 1.11 -13.84
CA PHE A 294 -9.54 2.50 -14.27
C PHE A 294 -8.91 2.63 -15.68
N GLY A 295 -8.75 1.52 -16.40
CA GLY A 295 -8.27 1.49 -17.77
C GLY A 295 -6.81 1.91 -17.94
N VAL A 296 -6.43 2.12 -19.21
CA VAL A 296 -5.11 2.64 -19.58
C VAL A 296 -4.83 3.99 -18.92
N LEU A 297 -5.83 4.87 -18.81
CA LEU A 297 -5.65 6.19 -18.22
C LEU A 297 -5.32 6.12 -16.73
N GLY A 298 -5.97 5.23 -15.98
CA GLY A 298 -5.63 4.95 -14.59
C GLY A 298 -4.19 4.44 -14.45
N LEU A 299 -3.78 3.50 -15.30
CA LEU A 299 -2.44 2.92 -15.28
C LEU A 299 -1.36 3.97 -15.58
N ILE A 300 -1.56 4.79 -16.62
CA ILE A 300 -0.64 5.88 -16.99
C ILE A 300 -0.54 6.88 -15.83
N THR A 301 -1.67 7.28 -15.26
CA THR A 301 -1.71 8.21 -14.12
C THR A 301 -0.95 7.66 -12.93
N TYR A 302 -1.11 6.37 -12.64
CA TYR A 302 -0.44 5.68 -11.55
C TYR A 302 1.09 5.61 -11.73
N VAL A 303 1.54 5.20 -12.92
CA VAL A 303 2.96 5.14 -13.27
C VAL A 303 3.57 6.54 -13.23
N ALA A 304 2.91 7.53 -13.84
CA ALA A 304 3.36 8.92 -13.84
C ALA A 304 3.47 9.46 -12.41
N PHE A 305 2.46 9.24 -11.56
CA PHE A 305 2.49 9.65 -10.15
C PHE A 305 3.67 9.02 -9.41
N THR A 306 3.87 7.70 -9.58
CA THR A 306 4.97 6.96 -8.96
C THR A 306 6.34 7.52 -9.36
N SER A 307 6.55 7.75 -10.66
CA SER A 307 7.79 8.32 -11.20
C SER A 307 8.03 9.73 -10.69
N LEU A 308 7.01 10.61 -10.73
CA LEU A 308 7.12 11.98 -10.25
C LEU A 308 7.45 12.04 -8.75
N LEU A 309 6.78 11.22 -7.94
CA LEU A 309 7.04 11.13 -6.50
C LEU A 309 8.48 10.67 -6.21
N ALA A 310 8.95 9.62 -6.88
CA ALA A 310 10.31 9.12 -6.72
C ALA A 310 11.36 10.17 -7.14
N ILE A 311 11.17 10.82 -8.29
CA ILE A 311 12.06 11.90 -8.77
C ILE A 311 12.10 13.06 -7.78
N ALA A 312 10.95 13.49 -7.26
CA ALA A 312 10.88 14.55 -6.25
C ALA A 312 11.65 14.16 -4.99
N LEU A 313 11.46 12.94 -4.46
CA LEU A 313 12.21 12.45 -3.30
C LEU A 313 13.72 12.36 -3.55
N PHE A 314 14.14 12.00 -4.76
CA PHE A 314 15.57 12.03 -5.14
C PHE A 314 16.13 13.45 -5.16
N ARG A 315 15.38 14.41 -5.73
CA ARG A 315 15.77 15.83 -5.78
C ARG A 315 15.90 16.43 -4.38
N GLU A 316 15.00 16.07 -3.46
CA GLU A 316 15.02 16.52 -2.07
C GLU A 316 16.05 15.78 -1.18
N GLY A 317 16.88 14.90 -1.76
CA GLY A 317 17.92 14.17 -1.01
C GLY A 317 17.40 12.99 -0.17
N TYR A 318 16.09 12.72 -0.16
CA TYR A 318 15.46 11.54 0.47
C TYR A 318 15.59 10.28 -0.37
N LYS A 319 16.80 9.99 -0.85
CA LYS A 319 17.09 8.86 -1.75
C LYS A 319 16.55 7.51 -1.25
N LEU A 320 16.59 7.29 0.07
CA LEU A 320 16.08 6.06 0.69
C LEU A 320 14.56 5.95 0.67
N LEU A 321 13.86 7.07 0.90
CA LEU A 321 12.41 7.12 0.75
C LEU A 321 12.00 7.03 -0.71
N ALA A 322 12.82 7.53 -1.65
CA ALA A 322 12.58 7.36 -3.08
C ALA A 322 12.64 5.88 -3.49
N LEU A 323 13.66 5.14 -3.02
CA LEU A 323 13.76 3.69 -3.23
C LEU A 323 12.59 2.95 -2.58
N TYR A 324 12.21 3.32 -1.37
CA TYR A 324 11.03 2.75 -0.72
C TYR A 324 9.74 3.07 -1.48
N ALA A 325 9.57 4.28 -2.02
CA ALA A 325 8.39 4.64 -2.82
C ALA A 325 8.28 3.75 -4.08
N ILE A 326 9.39 3.56 -4.80
CA ILE A 326 9.44 2.66 -5.96
C ILE A 326 9.12 1.23 -5.55
N PHE A 327 9.78 0.72 -4.51
CA PHE A 327 9.55 -0.64 -4.01
C PHE A 327 8.10 -0.84 -3.58
N TYR A 328 7.54 0.09 -2.81
CA TYR A 328 6.17 0.02 -2.33
C TYR A 328 5.18 0.06 -3.50
N LEU A 329 5.27 1.07 -4.38
CA LEU A 329 4.30 1.29 -5.46
C LEU A 329 4.45 0.29 -6.62
N ILE A 330 5.65 -0.21 -6.92
CA ILE A 330 5.85 -1.10 -8.08
C ILE A 330 5.90 -2.57 -7.65
N VAL A 331 6.57 -2.87 -6.54
CA VAL A 331 6.78 -4.26 -6.12
C VAL A 331 5.63 -4.69 -5.22
N VAL A 332 5.47 -4.07 -4.04
CA VAL A 332 4.49 -4.51 -3.04
C VAL A 332 3.07 -4.54 -3.61
N GLN A 333 2.65 -3.47 -4.30
CA GLN A 333 1.30 -3.41 -4.87
C GLN A 333 1.00 -4.51 -5.90
N ASN A 334 2.00 -5.02 -6.62
CA ASN A 334 1.82 -6.11 -7.57
C ASN A 334 1.69 -7.50 -6.92
N PHE A 335 2.02 -7.63 -5.64
CA PHE A 335 1.89 -8.89 -4.90
C PHE A 335 0.67 -8.94 -3.97
N THR A 336 0.20 -7.78 -3.50
CA THR A 336 -0.79 -7.72 -2.42
C THR A 336 -1.94 -6.75 -2.66
N ASN A 337 -1.87 -5.89 -3.68
CA ASN A 337 -2.87 -4.88 -3.98
C ASN A 337 -3.35 -4.11 -2.72
N GLU A 338 -2.40 -3.51 -2.00
CA GLU A 338 -2.69 -2.77 -0.77
C GLU A 338 -3.49 -1.48 -1.01
N PHE A 339 -3.75 -1.09 -2.26
CA PHE A 339 -4.65 0.01 -2.64
C PHE A 339 -6.06 -0.13 -2.05
N VAL A 340 -6.45 -1.33 -1.65
CA VAL A 340 -7.75 -1.62 -1.02
C VAL A 340 -7.70 -1.40 0.50
N SER A 341 -6.53 -1.08 1.07
CA SER A 341 -6.38 -0.81 2.50
C SER A 341 -6.08 0.66 2.77
N PHE A 342 -6.68 1.20 3.83
CA PHE A 342 -6.43 2.56 4.29
C PHE A 342 -4.96 2.85 4.69
N ILE A 343 -4.11 1.83 4.78
CA ILE A 343 -2.66 2.00 4.91
C ILE A 343 -2.03 2.66 3.68
N PHE A 344 -2.52 2.33 2.49
CA PHE A 344 -2.03 2.90 1.24
C PHE A 344 -2.02 4.45 1.28
N PRO A 345 -3.16 5.14 1.50
CA PRO A 345 -3.15 6.60 1.53
C PRO A 345 -2.33 7.18 2.69
N GLN A 346 -2.17 6.47 3.81
CA GLN A 346 -1.29 6.93 4.90
C GLN A 346 0.18 6.95 4.48
N ILE A 347 0.67 5.90 3.83
CA ILE A 347 2.06 5.81 3.33
C ILE A 347 2.29 6.86 2.23
N ILE A 348 1.35 6.97 1.29
CA ILE A 348 1.44 7.94 0.19
C ILE A 348 1.47 9.37 0.70
N TYR A 349 0.64 9.69 1.69
CA TYR A 349 0.66 11.01 2.31
C TYR A 349 2.03 11.35 2.91
N LEU A 350 2.65 10.44 3.66
CA LEU A 350 3.97 10.66 4.26
C LEU A 350 5.06 10.84 3.19
N LEU A 351 5.02 10.07 2.11
CA LEU A 351 5.93 10.24 0.96
C LEU A 351 5.74 11.60 0.28
N MET A 352 4.50 11.98 -0.02
CA MET A 352 4.18 13.27 -0.65
C MET A 352 4.61 14.45 0.24
N TYR A 353 4.44 14.33 1.56
CA TYR A 353 4.88 15.35 2.49
C TYR A 353 6.40 15.55 2.43
N CYS A 354 7.18 14.46 2.45
CA CYS A 354 8.63 14.53 2.29
C CYS A 354 9.06 15.11 0.93
N ALA A 355 8.33 14.78 -0.14
CA ALA A 355 8.68 15.16 -1.50
C ALA A 355 8.37 16.63 -1.84
N TYR A 356 7.28 17.19 -1.33
CA TYR A 356 6.74 18.46 -1.87
C TYR A 356 6.50 19.56 -0.84
N VAL A 357 6.53 19.26 0.46
CA VAL A 357 6.01 20.18 1.48
C VAL A 357 7.11 20.79 2.33
N LYS A 358 8.16 20.02 2.65
CA LYS A 358 9.25 20.46 3.54
C LYS A 358 9.98 21.72 3.03
N ASN A 359 9.83 22.09 1.76
CA ASN A 359 10.39 23.32 1.18
C ASN A 359 9.48 24.56 1.22
N ARG A 360 8.20 24.48 1.62
CA ARG A 360 7.37 25.70 1.69
C ARG A 360 7.77 26.66 2.81
N ASP A 361 8.43 26.16 3.86
CA ASP A 361 8.88 27.01 4.96
C ASP A 361 10.30 27.60 4.76
N VAL A 362 11.03 27.20 3.71
CA VAL A 362 12.35 27.76 3.38
C VAL A 362 12.24 28.88 2.33
N ILE A 363 11.18 28.90 1.52
CA ILE A 363 11.02 29.89 0.44
C ILE A 363 10.35 31.20 0.95
N VAL A 364 9.73 31.19 2.14
CA VAL A 364 9.06 32.39 2.69
C VAL A 364 9.93 33.17 3.69
N LEU A 365 11.06 32.60 4.16
CA LEU A 365 11.96 33.28 5.10
C LEU A 365 13.15 34.01 4.44
N ASN A 366 13.26 34.01 3.11
CA ASN A 366 14.28 34.77 2.36
C ASN A 366 13.68 35.91 1.51
N LYS A 367 12.44 36.33 1.81
CA LYS A 367 11.82 37.55 1.26
C LYS A 367 11.10 38.28 2.39
N GLY A 368 11.87 39.04 3.15
CA GLY A 368 11.42 39.93 4.23
C GLY A 368 12.64 40.66 4.76
#